data_AF-A0A1I8BYW1-F1
#
_entry.id   AF-A0A1I8BYW1-F1
#
_cell.length_a   1.000
_cell.length_b   1.000
_cell.length_c   1.000
_cell.angle_alpha   90.00
_cell.angle_beta   90.00
_cell.angle_gamma   90.00
#
_symmetry.space_group_name_H-M   'P 1'
#
loop_
_entity.id
_entity.type
_entity.pdbx_description
1 polymer ?
#
loop_
_entity_poly.entity_id
_entity_poly.type
_entity_poly.pdbx_seq_one_letter_code
_entity_poly.pdbx_strand_id
1 'polypeptide(L)'
;MSLDSQTTPFTPPITTNSLNVHGTTTSVFPKRSTVVPMVSAQSVDETHFYIIEVFLFTFNPDVEGHKLTIEFHKRSTAEELIEKILDTRAEIDNNFANCSKEDFELFDTMGTLDGRTYRERKMDPTEYPVIVKTLWPRGPLNVQENDPSIPRNRFVLKSKKRLSSDQSSLLLATASTIDTFLTKFLSQPKDREYADLCVLPELTEQTLLDNLRDRFKNGKIYTYIGPILVAVNPFNFLPIYNPKYSRLYCQNRRLGALPPHVFAIADVTYHNLIRNKENQVVVISGESGSGKTESTNFLLHHLTALSQKGTQGHTIEQQILSAGPVLEAFGNALTVQNNNSSRFGKFIRVNYRENGMVCGANVEIYLLEKSRIISQAAGERNYHVFYYLLEGMTDSERKDHLLLNAKDYYYLNQNSFFACESLNEKHEFERLKHAMTAVGFSTQSQQKIFGTISAVLLLGNIEYKKLVFNYYKLELNKLELIEL
;
A
#
# COMPACT_ATOMS: atom_id res chain seq x y z
N MET A 1 6.18 49.77 28.77
CA MET A 1 7.36 49.78 27.87
C MET A 1 6.98 48.99 26.64
N SER A 2 7.13 49.65 25.51
CA SER A 2 6.62 49.30 24.19
C SER A 2 7.63 48.43 23.42
N LEU A 3 7.12 47.77 22.36
CA LEU A 3 7.86 47.25 21.18
C LEU A 3 8.60 45.91 21.43
N ASP A 4 8.64 44.92 20.53
CA ASP A 4 8.16 44.86 19.15
C ASP A 4 8.02 43.41 18.67
N SER A 5 7.04 43.21 17.81
CA SER A 5 6.83 42.03 16.97
C SER A 5 7.68 42.12 15.70
N GLN A 6 8.50 41.12 15.40
CA GLN A 6 9.01 40.90 14.03
C GLN A 6 8.96 39.43 13.65
N THR A 7 7.93 39.10 12.88
CA THR A 7 7.81 37.93 12.01
C THR A 7 8.58 38.21 10.71
N THR A 8 9.56 37.39 10.36
CA THR A 8 10.23 37.41 9.06
C THR A 8 9.74 36.24 8.18
N PRO A 9 9.36 36.47 6.92
CA PRO A 9 8.97 35.42 5.98
C PRO A 9 10.21 34.86 5.25
N PHE A 10 10.36 33.53 5.27
CA PHE A 10 11.36 32.83 4.46
C PHE A 10 10.89 32.76 3.00
N THR A 11 11.64 33.41 2.11
CA THR A 11 11.56 33.25 0.65
C THR A 11 12.91 32.72 0.15
N PRO A 12 12.95 31.71 -0.74
CA PRO A 12 14.21 31.18 -1.27
C PRO A 12 14.77 32.11 -2.37
N PRO A 13 16.09 32.19 -2.55
CA PRO A 13 16.68 33.07 -3.54
C PRO A 13 16.57 32.49 -4.94
N ILE A 14 16.05 33.31 -5.86
CA ILE A 14 16.16 33.18 -7.30
C ILE A 14 17.49 33.84 -7.71
N THR A 15 18.41 33.06 -8.27
CA THR A 15 19.54 33.59 -9.04
C THR A 15 19.39 33.17 -10.50
N THR A 16 18.99 34.14 -11.30
CA THR A 16 19.11 34.13 -12.76
C THR A 16 20.54 34.44 -13.15
N ASN A 17 21.21 33.52 -13.87
CA ASN A 17 22.28 33.88 -14.78
C ASN A 17 22.14 33.04 -16.05
N SER A 18 21.65 33.71 -17.09
CA SER A 18 21.62 33.30 -18.48
C SER A 18 23.02 33.32 -19.09
N LEU A 19 23.39 32.30 -19.87
CA LEU A 19 24.12 32.44 -21.14
C LEU A 19 24.20 31.10 -21.92
N ASN A 20 23.53 31.09 -23.07
CA ASN A 20 23.85 30.46 -24.36
C ASN A 20 23.97 28.93 -24.53
N VAL A 21 22.84 28.38 -24.98
CA VAL A 21 22.63 27.49 -26.14
C VAL A 21 23.87 27.10 -26.97
N HIS A 22 24.24 25.82 -26.91
CA HIS A 22 24.54 25.01 -28.09
C HIS A 22 23.93 23.62 -27.91
N GLY A 23 23.06 23.24 -28.84
CA GLY A 23 22.25 22.03 -28.74
C GLY A 23 22.98 20.79 -29.25
N THR A 24 22.70 19.66 -28.61
CA THR A 24 22.53 18.35 -29.26
C THR A 24 21.74 17.46 -28.29
N THR A 25 20.49 17.19 -28.64
CA THR A 25 19.61 16.23 -27.97
C THR A 25 19.97 14.81 -28.41
N THR A 26 20.49 13.97 -27.53
CA THR A 26 20.56 12.51 -27.76
C THR A 26 19.56 11.80 -26.86
N SER A 27 18.35 11.63 -27.39
CA SER A 27 17.32 10.73 -26.90
C SER A 27 17.81 9.27 -26.94
N VAL A 28 17.96 8.62 -25.79
CA VAL A 28 18.30 7.19 -25.72
C VAL A 28 17.01 6.37 -25.62
N PHE A 29 16.31 6.27 -26.74
CA PHE A 29 15.43 5.15 -27.07
C PHE A 29 15.94 4.59 -28.39
N PRO A 30 16.38 3.31 -28.48
CA PRO A 30 16.59 2.72 -29.79
C PRO A 30 15.22 2.43 -30.41
N LYS A 31 14.91 3.23 -31.42
CA LYS A 31 13.84 3.02 -32.40
C LYS A 31 13.88 1.58 -32.92
N ARG A 32 12.70 0.99 -33.13
CA ARG A 32 12.51 -0.11 -34.09
C ARG A 32 13.32 0.19 -35.36
N SER A 33 14.23 -0.69 -35.74
CA SER A 33 14.79 -0.74 -37.09
C SER A 33 14.33 -2.04 -37.72
N THR A 34 13.34 -2.00 -38.61
CA THR A 34 13.48 -1.85 -40.08
C THR A 34 14.48 -2.81 -40.69
N VAL A 35 13.90 -3.79 -41.38
CA VAL A 35 14.47 -4.64 -42.43
C VAL A 35 15.47 -3.83 -43.27
N VAL A 36 16.71 -4.30 -43.38
CA VAL A 36 17.68 -3.78 -44.36
C VAL A 36 17.83 -4.81 -45.47
N PRO A 37 17.75 -4.40 -46.76
CA PRO A 37 17.75 -5.31 -47.89
C PRO A 37 19.14 -5.86 -48.19
N MET A 38 19.16 -7.03 -48.84
CA MET A 38 20.35 -7.61 -49.47
C MET A 38 21.05 -6.58 -50.35
N VAL A 39 22.32 -6.29 -50.05
CA VAL A 39 23.27 -5.74 -51.01
C VAL A 39 24.52 -6.60 -50.98
N SER A 40 24.90 -7.04 -52.16
CA SER A 40 25.98 -7.94 -52.54
C SER A 40 27.34 -7.59 -51.93
N ALA A 41 27.91 -8.52 -51.18
CA ALA A 41 29.35 -8.61 -50.96
C ALA A 41 29.87 -9.89 -51.63
N GLN A 42 30.88 -9.73 -52.46
CA GLN A 42 31.49 -10.77 -53.28
C GLN A 42 32.18 -11.85 -52.41
N SER A 43 31.88 -13.10 -52.76
CA SER A 43 32.55 -14.38 -52.51
C SER A 43 33.81 -14.42 -51.63
N VAL A 44 33.69 -15.03 -50.44
CA VAL A 44 34.61 -16.07 -49.93
C VAL A 44 33.78 -17.04 -49.05
N ASP A 45 33.95 -18.34 -49.29
CA ASP A 45 33.39 -19.54 -48.63
C ASP A 45 31.96 -20.00 -49.01
N GLU A 46 31.89 -20.84 -50.05
CA GLU A 46 30.78 -21.77 -50.34
C GLU A 46 30.76 -22.99 -49.40
N THR A 47 31.12 -22.83 -48.13
CA THR A 47 30.82 -23.84 -47.12
C THR A 47 29.39 -23.64 -46.64
N HIS A 48 28.49 -24.48 -47.12
CA HIS A 48 27.07 -24.43 -46.76
C HIS A 48 26.83 -24.91 -45.32
N PHE A 49 27.79 -25.65 -44.75
CA PHE A 49 27.76 -26.21 -43.40
C PHE A 49 28.84 -25.59 -42.51
N TYR A 50 28.46 -25.28 -41.28
CA TYR A 50 29.33 -24.69 -40.25
C TYR A 50 29.25 -25.50 -38.97
N ILE A 51 30.38 -25.64 -38.29
CA ILE A 51 30.44 -26.29 -36.98
C ILE A 51 29.90 -25.32 -35.92
N ILE A 52 28.83 -25.70 -35.23
CA ILE A 52 28.25 -24.97 -34.09
C ILE A 52 28.53 -25.75 -32.81
N GLU A 53 28.95 -25.02 -31.78
CA GLU A 53 29.10 -25.57 -30.43
C GLU A 53 27.93 -25.06 -29.57
N VAL A 54 27.22 -25.99 -28.95
CA VAL A 54 26.07 -25.71 -28.08
C VAL A 54 26.31 -26.34 -26.71
N PHE A 55 26.10 -25.56 -25.65
CA PHE A 55 26.17 -26.02 -24.28
C PHE A 55 24.78 -26.40 -23.77
N LEU A 56 24.67 -27.54 -23.12
CA LEU A 56 23.40 -28.05 -22.60
C LEU A 56 23.17 -27.56 -21.16
N PHE A 57 21.97 -27.02 -20.91
CA PHE A 57 21.41 -26.60 -19.61
C PHE A 57 22.10 -25.40 -18.94
N THR A 58 23.39 -25.51 -18.67
CA THR A 58 24.20 -24.48 -18.01
C THR A 58 25.61 -24.50 -18.58
N PHE A 59 26.20 -23.31 -18.71
CA PHE A 59 27.61 -23.19 -19.10
C PHE A 59 28.48 -23.63 -17.91
N ASN A 60 29.07 -24.82 -18.00
CA ASN A 60 30.12 -25.28 -17.10
C ASN A 60 31.34 -25.72 -17.93
N PRO A 61 32.46 -24.97 -17.90
CA PRO A 61 33.63 -25.28 -18.70
C PRO A 61 34.38 -26.55 -18.27
N ASP A 62 34.15 -27.03 -17.04
CA ASP A 62 34.89 -28.17 -16.47
C ASP A 62 34.24 -29.53 -16.74
N VAL A 63 33.07 -29.56 -17.40
CA VAL A 63 32.31 -30.79 -17.69
C VAL A 63 32.20 -30.98 -19.20
N GLU A 64 33.15 -31.72 -19.78
CA GLU A 64 33.18 -32.02 -21.23
C GLU A 64 31.90 -32.71 -21.74
N GLY A 65 31.15 -33.39 -20.87
CA GLY A 65 29.91 -34.10 -21.24
C GLY A 65 28.73 -33.19 -21.63
N HIS A 66 28.82 -31.88 -21.42
CA HIS A 66 27.73 -30.90 -21.66
C HIS A 66 27.93 -30.03 -22.91
N LYS A 67 29.02 -30.24 -23.66
CA LYS A 67 29.32 -29.53 -24.90
C LYS A 67 28.99 -30.43 -26.10
N LEU A 68 28.14 -29.96 -27.00
CA LEU A 68 27.79 -30.68 -28.23
C LEU A 68 28.26 -29.88 -29.45
N THR A 69 28.99 -30.55 -30.33
CA THR A 69 29.53 -29.96 -31.56
C THR A 69 28.78 -30.56 -32.74
N ILE A 70 28.02 -29.73 -33.45
CA ILE A 70 27.14 -30.15 -34.55
C ILE A 70 27.50 -29.41 -35.82
N GLU A 71 27.64 -30.13 -36.92
CA GLU A 71 27.71 -29.53 -38.25
C GLU A 71 26.30 -29.13 -38.71
N PHE A 72 26.11 -27.84 -38.99
CA PHE A 72 24.79 -27.24 -39.19
C PHE A 72 24.75 -26.33 -40.42
N HIS A 73 23.66 -26.38 -41.17
CA HIS A 73 23.53 -25.66 -42.44
C HIS A 73 23.22 -24.16 -42.23
N LYS A 74 23.77 -23.29 -43.08
CA LYS A 74 23.65 -21.83 -42.97
C LYS A 74 22.21 -21.29 -42.97
N ARG A 75 21.29 -22.02 -43.62
CA ARG A 75 19.86 -21.66 -43.74
C ARG A 75 18.94 -22.46 -42.81
N SER A 76 19.50 -23.27 -41.91
CA SER A 76 18.70 -24.02 -40.96
C SER A 76 18.35 -23.18 -39.75
N THR A 77 17.12 -23.33 -39.27
CA THR A 77 16.55 -22.51 -38.20
C THR A 77 17.01 -22.96 -36.82
N ALA A 78 16.79 -22.13 -35.80
CA ALA A 78 17.06 -22.47 -34.41
C ALA A 78 16.21 -23.67 -33.95
N GLU A 79 14.98 -23.79 -34.46
CA GLU A 79 14.11 -24.94 -34.21
C GLU A 79 14.71 -26.26 -34.75
N GLU A 80 15.18 -26.25 -36.00
CA GLU A 80 15.87 -27.39 -36.61
C GLU A 80 17.16 -27.76 -35.84
N LEU A 81 17.83 -26.77 -35.23
CA LEU A 81 19.02 -27.02 -34.40
C LEU A 81 18.64 -27.74 -33.11
N ILE A 82 17.53 -27.33 -32.48
CA ILE A 82 17.03 -27.98 -31.26
C ILE A 82 16.64 -29.43 -31.56
N GLU A 83 15.92 -29.68 -32.67
CA GLU A 83 15.58 -31.05 -33.10
C GLU A 83 16.84 -31.89 -33.31
N LYS A 84 17.83 -31.38 -34.04
CA LYS A 84 19.08 -32.10 -34.29
C LYS A 84 19.89 -32.37 -33.01
N ILE A 85 19.86 -31.46 -32.04
CA ILE A 85 20.49 -31.68 -30.72
C ILE A 85 19.78 -32.81 -29.97
N LEU A 86 18.45 -32.83 -29.99
CA LEU A 86 17.66 -33.86 -29.32
C LEU A 86 17.87 -35.23 -29.95
N ASP A 87 17.89 -35.32 -31.28
CA ASP A 87 18.17 -36.57 -32.01
C ASP A 87 19.57 -37.10 -31.70
N THR A 88 20.59 -36.24 -31.77
CA THR A 88 21.98 -36.62 -31.49
C THR A 88 22.16 -37.11 -30.05
N ARG A 89 21.37 -36.58 -29.10
CA ARG A 89 21.47 -37.01 -27.69
C ARG A 89 20.58 -38.20 -27.36
N ALA A 90 19.46 -38.40 -28.05
CA ALA A 90 18.64 -39.60 -27.92
C ALA A 90 19.43 -40.88 -28.28
N GLU A 91 20.42 -40.80 -29.18
CA GLU A 91 21.34 -41.90 -29.49
C GLU A 91 22.35 -42.20 -28.36
N ILE A 92 22.60 -41.24 -27.47
CA ILE A 92 23.65 -41.30 -26.43
C ILE A 92 23.04 -41.55 -25.03
N ASP A 93 21.83 -41.06 -24.77
CA ASP A 93 21.21 -41.05 -23.44
C ASP A 93 19.67 -41.21 -23.56
N ASN A 94 19.15 -42.38 -23.15
CA ASN A 94 17.74 -42.78 -23.29
C ASN A 94 16.74 -41.85 -22.57
N ASN A 95 17.21 -40.95 -21.71
CA ASN A 95 16.36 -39.99 -21.00
C ASN A 95 15.79 -38.87 -21.90
N PHE A 96 16.37 -38.65 -23.09
CA PHE A 96 15.93 -37.60 -24.03
C PHE A 96 14.90 -38.08 -25.07
N ALA A 97 14.65 -39.39 -25.15
CA ALA A 97 13.75 -39.98 -26.15
C ALA A 97 12.29 -39.53 -26.04
N ASN A 98 11.88 -38.94 -24.90
CA ASN A 98 10.52 -38.46 -24.65
C ASN A 98 10.40 -36.92 -24.60
N CYS A 99 11.45 -36.18 -24.96
CA CYS A 99 11.39 -34.72 -24.93
C CYS A 99 11.07 -34.13 -26.30
N SER A 100 10.16 -33.16 -26.35
CA SER A 100 9.78 -32.47 -27.58
C SER A 100 10.62 -31.20 -27.78
N LYS A 101 10.78 -30.76 -29.03
CA LYS A 101 11.41 -29.46 -29.35
C LYS A 101 10.73 -28.27 -28.67
N GLU A 102 9.44 -28.40 -28.36
CA GLU A 102 8.65 -27.38 -27.67
C GLU A 102 9.06 -27.22 -26.20
N ASP A 103 9.80 -28.18 -25.63
CA ASP A 103 10.28 -28.18 -24.26
C ASP A 103 11.61 -27.45 -24.07
N PHE A 104 12.22 -26.92 -25.14
CA PHE A 104 13.52 -26.26 -25.07
C PHE A 104 13.56 -24.89 -25.76
N GLU A 105 14.53 -24.08 -25.34
CA GLU A 105 14.84 -22.74 -25.87
C GLU A 105 16.35 -22.60 -26.05
N LEU A 106 16.72 -21.98 -27.17
CA LEU A 106 18.12 -21.67 -27.48
C LEU A 106 18.43 -20.23 -27.09
N PHE A 107 19.56 -20.01 -26.44
CA PHE A 107 20.04 -18.70 -26.02
C PHE A 107 21.40 -18.38 -26.65
N ASP A 108 21.58 -17.13 -27.08
CA ASP A 108 22.87 -16.53 -27.38
C ASP A 108 23.37 -15.81 -26.12
N THR A 109 24.46 -16.31 -25.54
CA THR A 109 24.98 -15.87 -24.24
C THR A 109 26.42 -15.40 -24.35
N MET A 110 26.73 -14.26 -23.74
CA MET A 110 28.10 -13.73 -23.63
C MET A 110 28.59 -13.89 -22.19
N GLY A 111 29.65 -14.68 -21.98
CA GLY A 111 30.20 -14.93 -20.65
C GLY A 111 31.68 -15.26 -20.63
N THR A 112 32.32 -15.05 -19.47
CA THR A 112 33.72 -15.47 -19.22
C THR A 112 33.80 -16.95 -18.88
N LEU A 113 35.00 -17.53 -18.90
CA LEU A 113 35.19 -18.94 -18.52
C LEU A 113 34.88 -19.19 -17.02
N ASP A 114 34.96 -18.17 -16.17
CA ASP A 114 34.59 -18.24 -14.74
C ASP A 114 33.06 -18.29 -14.48
N GLY A 115 32.23 -18.51 -15.51
CA GLY A 115 30.77 -18.66 -15.38
C GLY A 115 29.99 -17.36 -15.21
N ARG A 116 30.63 -16.18 -15.31
CA ARG A 116 29.92 -14.89 -15.27
C ARG A 116 29.30 -14.56 -16.62
N THR A 117 27.97 -14.51 -16.68
CA THR A 117 27.19 -14.09 -17.86
C THR A 117 26.96 -12.58 -17.83
N TYR A 118 27.36 -11.89 -18.90
CA TYR A 118 27.20 -10.44 -19.06
C TYR A 118 26.02 -10.06 -19.95
N ARG A 119 25.61 -10.96 -20.84
CA ARG A 119 24.48 -10.74 -21.75
C ARG A 119 23.85 -12.08 -22.12
N GLU A 120 22.53 -12.15 -22.07
CA GLU A 120 21.77 -13.31 -22.52
C GLU A 120 20.61 -12.84 -23.40
N ARG A 121 20.45 -13.47 -24.57
CA ARG A 121 19.36 -13.24 -25.50
C ARG A 121 18.73 -14.58 -25.88
N LYS A 122 17.42 -14.69 -25.71
CA LYS A 122 16.65 -15.79 -26.28
C LYS A 122 16.61 -15.66 -27.80
N MET A 123 16.93 -16.75 -28.50
CA MET A 123 16.83 -16.84 -29.96
C MET A 123 15.37 -17.13 -30.35
N ASP A 124 14.91 -16.47 -31.41
CA ASP A 124 13.62 -16.81 -31.99
C ASP A 124 13.72 -18.16 -32.74
N PRO A 125 12.69 -19.04 -32.70
CA PRO A 125 12.72 -20.31 -33.42
C PRO A 125 13.02 -20.20 -34.92
N THR A 126 12.67 -19.06 -35.54
CA THR A 126 12.87 -18.80 -36.97
C THR A 126 14.23 -18.16 -37.31
N GLU A 127 15.03 -17.79 -36.30
CA GLU A 127 16.38 -17.24 -36.52
C GLU A 127 17.36 -18.33 -36.97
N TYR A 128 18.43 -17.91 -37.69
CA TYR A 128 19.45 -18.81 -38.23
C TYR A 128 20.71 -18.82 -37.35
N PRO A 129 21.00 -19.88 -36.56
CA PRO A 129 22.11 -19.91 -35.60
C PRO A 129 23.48 -19.70 -36.23
N VAL A 130 23.70 -20.22 -37.44
CA VAL A 130 24.94 -20.01 -38.19
C VAL A 130 25.16 -18.53 -38.49
N ILE A 131 24.12 -17.81 -38.91
CA ILE A 131 24.21 -16.39 -39.22
C ILE A 131 24.50 -15.60 -37.93
N VAL A 132 23.82 -15.92 -36.83
CA VAL A 132 24.06 -15.30 -35.53
C VAL A 132 25.52 -15.50 -35.08
N LYS A 133 26.06 -16.71 -35.23
CA LYS A 133 27.48 -17.01 -34.94
C LYS A 133 28.45 -16.18 -35.78
N THR A 134 28.16 -15.95 -37.07
CA THR A 134 29.02 -15.12 -37.93
C THR A 134 29.04 -13.64 -37.55
N LEU A 135 28.02 -13.16 -36.83
CA LEU A 135 27.91 -11.78 -36.36
C LEU A 135 28.61 -11.55 -35.01
N TRP A 136 29.12 -12.60 -34.37
CA TRP A 136 29.86 -12.44 -33.13
C TRP A 136 31.16 -11.66 -33.38
N PRO A 137 31.49 -10.70 -32.50
CA PRO A 137 32.71 -9.90 -32.63
C PRO A 137 33.92 -10.84 -32.62
N ARG A 138 34.71 -10.82 -33.70
CA ARG A 138 35.99 -11.51 -33.73
C ARG A 138 36.91 -10.80 -32.74
N GLY A 139 37.41 -11.53 -31.74
CA GLY A 139 38.36 -10.98 -30.78
C GLY A 139 39.61 -10.42 -31.48
N PRO A 140 40.37 -9.53 -30.82
CA PRO A 140 41.60 -8.98 -31.40
C PRO A 140 42.54 -10.11 -31.83
N LEU A 141 43.09 -10.00 -33.05
CA LEU A 141 43.86 -11.02 -33.79
C LEU A 141 45.13 -11.57 -33.09
N ASN A 142 45.42 -11.19 -31.84
CA ASN A 142 46.67 -11.51 -31.12
C ASN A 142 46.45 -12.05 -29.70
N VAL A 143 45.32 -12.69 -29.41
CA VAL A 143 45.08 -13.30 -28.08
C VAL A 143 45.00 -14.81 -28.19
N GLN A 144 45.77 -15.52 -27.36
CA GLN A 144 45.69 -16.98 -27.23
C GLN A 144 44.24 -17.40 -26.94
N GLU A 145 43.77 -18.45 -27.61
CA GLU A 145 42.37 -18.90 -27.57
C GLU A 145 41.85 -19.27 -26.17
N ASN A 146 42.71 -19.34 -25.14
CA ASN A 146 42.36 -19.87 -23.82
C ASN A 146 42.40 -18.85 -22.67
N ASP A 147 42.36 -17.53 -22.92
CA ASP A 147 42.30 -16.54 -21.82
C ASP A 147 40.93 -16.58 -21.10
N PRO A 148 40.87 -16.92 -19.79
CA PRO A 148 39.64 -17.05 -19.03
C PRO A 148 38.91 -15.72 -18.77
N SER A 149 39.63 -14.59 -18.87
CA SER A 149 39.12 -13.26 -18.53
C SER A 149 38.30 -12.60 -19.64
N ILE A 150 38.31 -13.16 -20.86
CA ILE A 150 37.68 -12.55 -22.02
C ILE A 150 36.27 -13.11 -22.23
N PRO A 151 35.22 -12.26 -22.23
CA PRO A 151 33.86 -12.70 -22.48
C PRO A 151 33.69 -13.12 -23.95
N ARG A 152 33.10 -14.30 -24.17
CA ARG A 152 32.82 -14.81 -25.52
C ARG A 152 31.35 -15.21 -25.66
N ASN A 153 30.85 -15.09 -26.88
CA ASN A 153 29.49 -15.52 -27.22
C ASN A 153 29.44 -17.03 -27.45
N ARG A 154 28.39 -17.67 -26.94
CA ARG A 154 28.15 -19.12 -27.00
C ARG A 154 26.66 -19.41 -27.03
N PHE A 155 26.28 -20.51 -27.66
CA PHE A 155 24.90 -21.00 -27.64
C PHE A 155 24.66 -21.89 -26.43
N VAL A 156 23.52 -21.70 -25.76
CA VAL A 156 23.09 -22.50 -24.61
C VAL A 156 21.66 -22.97 -24.82
N LEU A 157 21.41 -24.27 -24.68
CA LEU A 157 20.09 -24.88 -24.72
C LEU A 157 19.51 -24.98 -23.30
N LYS A 158 18.31 -24.44 -23.05
CA LYS A 158 17.63 -24.50 -21.75
C LYS A 158 16.25 -25.12 -21.89
N SER A 159 15.73 -25.79 -20.85
CA SER A 159 14.37 -26.35 -20.85
C SER A 159 13.31 -25.32 -20.42
N LYS A 160 12.14 -25.36 -21.06
CA LYS A 160 10.94 -24.54 -20.79
C LYS A 160 10.07 -25.07 -19.65
N LYS A 161 10.16 -26.36 -19.29
CA LYS A 161 9.26 -26.93 -18.27
C LYS A 161 9.48 -26.25 -16.92
N ARG A 162 8.44 -25.55 -16.43
CA ARG A 162 8.30 -25.22 -15.00
C ARG A 162 8.28 -26.55 -14.25
N LEU A 163 9.34 -26.89 -13.53
CA LEU A 163 9.37 -28.11 -12.72
C LEU A 163 8.22 -28.08 -11.70
N SER A 164 7.23 -28.96 -11.91
CA SER A 164 6.35 -29.45 -10.86
C SER A 164 7.20 -30.27 -9.89
N SER A 165 6.98 -30.09 -8.58
CA SER A 165 7.87 -30.60 -7.51
C SER A 165 8.14 -32.11 -7.54
N ASP A 166 7.33 -32.90 -8.24
CA ASP A 166 7.47 -34.36 -8.29
C ASP A 166 8.38 -34.89 -9.41
N GLN A 167 8.81 -34.05 -10.36
CA GLN A 167 9.80 -34.45 -11.38
C GLN A 167 11.20 -33.87 -11.16
N SER A 168 11.37 -33.01 -10.15
CA SER A 168 12.68 -32.53 -9.69
C SER A 168 13.59 -33.65 -9.16
N SER A 169 13.04 -34.82 -8.86
CA SER A 169 13.79 -35.98 -8.36
C SER A 169 14.42 -36.84 -9.46
N LEU A 170 13.95 -36.75 -10.72
CA LEU A 170 14.40 -37.62 -11.80
C LEU A 170 15.55 -37.04 -12.65
N LEU A 171 15.73 -35.72 -12.65
CA LEU A 171 16.90 -35.06 -13.26
C LEU A 171 18.07 -34.88 -12.28
N LEU A 172 17.93 -35.40 -11.06
CA LEU A 172 18.87 -35.27 -9.96
C LEU A 172 19.73 -36.54 -9.75
N ALA A 173 19.82 -37.41 -10.75
CA ALA A 173 20.68 -38.60 -10.67
C ALA A 173 22.17 -38.27 -10.89
N THR A 174 22.50 -37.07 -11.40
CA THR A 174 23.88 -36.66 -11.69
C THR A 174 24.33 -35.36 -11.03
N ALA A 175 23.45 -34.68 -10.29
CA ALA A 175 23.83 -33.48 -9.54
C ALA A 175 24.49 -33.88 -8.22
N SER A 176 25.68 -33.36 -7.96
CA SER A 176 26.38 -33.55 -6.69
C SER A 176 25.45 -33.22 -5.51
N THR A 177 25.62 -33.93 -4.39
CA THR A 177 24.83 -33.80 -3.16
C THR A 177 24.67 -32.34 -2.67
N ILE A 178 25.58 -31.46 -3.12
CA ILE A 178 25.63 -30.03 -2.83
C ILE A 178 24.57 -29.25 -3.61
N ASP A 179 24.35 -29.52 -4.90
CA ASP A 179 23.34 -28.82 -5.70
C ASP A 179 21.92 -29.16 -5.27
N THR A 180 21.69 -30.40 -4.83
CA THR A 180 20.42 -30.84 -4.23
C THR A 180 20.17 -30.14 -2.90
N PHE A 181 21.23 -29.93 -2.11
CA PHE A 181 21.16 -29.21 -0.84
C PHE A 181 20.91 -27.71 -1.06
N LEU A 182 21.63 -27.09 -1.99
CA LEU A 182 21.50 -25.67 -2.33
C LEU A 182 20.16 -25.35 -2.99
N THR A 183 19.67 -26.17 -3.92
CA THR A 183 18.33 -25.95 -4.51
C THR A 183 17.23 -26.08 -3.47
N LYS A 184 17.32 -27.03 -2.53
CA LYS A 184 16.36 -27.14 -1.42
C LYS A 184 16.47 -25.99 -0.42
N PHE A 185 17.65 -25.38 -0.28
CA PHE A 185 17.88 -24.18 0.53
C PHE A 185 17.41 -22.88 -0.16
N LEU A 186 17.53 -22.81 -1.49
CA LEU A 186 17.24 -21.62 -2.32
C LEU A 186 15.79 -21.61 -2.84
N SER A 187 15.15 -22.76 -3.01
CA SER A 187 13.75 -22.86 -3.41
C SER A 187 12.85 -22.53 -2.22
N GLN A 188 12.41 -21.29 -2.13
CA GLN A 188 11.30 -20.95 -1.23
C GLN A 188 9.98 -21.49 -1.82
N PRO A 189 9.11 -22.10 -1.01
CA PRO A 189 7.80 -22.55 -1.48
C PRO A 189 7.00 -21.34 -2.00
N LYS A 190 6.44 -21.47 -3.20
CA LYS A 190 5.70 -20.40 -3.91
C LYS A 190 4.39 -19.98 -3.22
N ASP A 191 3.93 -20.77 -2.25
CA ASP A 191 2.70 -20.52 -1.48
C ASP A 191 2.97 -19.89 -0.10
N ARG A 192 4.02 -19.07 0.03
CA ARG A 192 4.26 -18.34 1.28
C ARG A 192 3.46 -17.06 1.30
N GLU A 193 2.44 -17.02 2.15
CA GLU A 193 1.83 -15.77 2.59
C GLU A 193 2.86 -15.00 3.43
N TYR A 194 3.50 -13.98 2.85
CA TYR A 194 4.45 -13.13 3.57
C TYR A 194 3.70 -12.17 4.52
N ALA A 195 4.13 -12.13 5.78
CA ALA A 195 3.60 -11.18 6.78
C ALA A 195 4.27 -9.81 6.71
N ASP A 196 5.50 -9.76 6.19
CA ASP A 196 6.28 -8.57 5.92
C ASP A 196 6.68 -8.55 4.45
N LEU A 197 6.26 -7.52 3.74
CA LEU A 197 6.51 -7.35 2.31
C LEU A 197 8.00 -7.08 2.03
N CYS A 198 8.80 -6.68 3.02
CA CYS A 198 10.25 -6.55 2.87
C CYS A 198 10.97 -7.90 2.68
N VAL A 199 10.31 -9.03 2.98
CA VAL A 199 10.86 -10.38 2.81
C VAL A 199 10.55 -10.96 1.41
N LEU A 200 9.79 -10.23 0.58
CA LEU A 200 9.45 -10.69 -0.76
C LEU A 200 10.70 -10.82 -1.65
N PRO A 201 10.87 -11.94 -2.38
CA PRO A 201 12.01 -12.13 -3.28
C PRO A 201 12.02 -11.14 -4.45
N GLU A 202 10.85 -10.78 -4.96
CA GLU A 202 10.67 -9.87 -6.10
C GLU A 202 9.66 -8.78 -5.74
N LEU A 203 10.12 -7.53 -5.69
CA LEU A 203 9.32 -6.37 -5.35
C LEU A 203 8.75 -5.73 -6.62
N THR A 204 7.63 -6.27 -7.10
CA THR A 204 6.85 -5.68 -8.20
C THR A 204 5.48 -5.26 -7.68
N GLU A 205 4.81 -4.33 -8.37
CA GLU A 205 3.44 -3.94 -8.04
C GLU A 205 2.49 -5.15 -8.04
N GLN A 206 2.67 -6.06 -9.00
CA GLN A 206 1.85 -7.28 -9.10
C GLN A 206 2.06 -8.20 -7.90
N THR A 207 3.32 -8.49 -7.53
CA THR A 207 3.62 -9.38 -6.39
C THR A 207 3.15 -8.79 -5.05
N LEU A 208 3.20 -7.47 -4.89
CA LEU A 208 2.65 -6.76 -3.74
C LEU A 208 1.12 -6.90 -3.66
N LEU A 209 0.43 -6.63 -4.77
CA LEU A 209 -1.03 -6.71 -4.83
C LEU A 209 -1.53 -8.15 -4.63
N ASP A 210 -0.87 -9.13 -5.24
CA ASP A 210 -1.21 -10.54 -5.09
C ASP A 210 -1.06 -11.00 -3.65
N ASN A 211 0.04 -10.62 -2.97
CA ASN A 211 0.22 -10.94 -1.56
C ASN A 211 -0.85 -10.29 -0.67
N LEU A 212 -1.12 -8.99 -0.84
CA LEU A 212 -2.17 -8.31 -0.08
C LEU A 212 -3.55 -8.93 -0.31
N ARG A 213 -3.85 -9.30 -1.56
CA ARG A 213 -5.11 -9.94 -1.95
C ARG A 213 -5.27 -11.31 -1.30
N ASP A 214 -4.22 -12.14 -1.32
CA ASP A 214 -4.29 -13.48 -0.74
C ASP A 214 -4.39 -13.43 0.79
N ARG A 215 -3.67 -12.50 1.45
CA ARG A 215 -3.83 -12.21 2.88
C ARG A 215 -5.26 -11.78 3.21
N PHE A 216 -5.83 -10.87 2.42
CA PHE A 216 -7.18 -10.38 2.62
C PHE A 216 -8.22 -11.50 2.47
N LYS A 217 -8.07 -12.37 1.46
CA LYS A 217 -8.93 -13.55 1.27
C LYS A 217 -8.87 -14.52 2.47
N ASN A 218 -7.71 -14.64 3.10
CA ASN A 218 -7.52 -15.44 4.31
C ASN A 218 -8.01 -14.72 5.59
N GLY A 219 -8.67 -13.56 5.49
CA GLY A 219 -9.17 -12.78 6.62
C GLY A 219 -8.09 -12.03 7.40
N LYS A 220 -6.88 -11.89 6.85
CA LYS A 220 -5.76 -11.17 7.47
C LYS A 220 -5.62 -9.79 6.84
N ILE A 221 -6.13 -8.79 7.55
CA ILE A 221 -6.21 -7.40 7.05
C ILE A 221 -4.93 -6.58 7.23
N TYR A 222 -4.02 -7.03 8.07
CA TYR A 222 -2.80 -6.31 8.44
C TYR A 222 -1.58 -6.94 7.79
N THR A 223 -0.67 -6.12 7.27
CA THR A 223 0.59 -6.56 6.63
C THR A 223 1.70 -5.57 6.96
N TYR A 224 2.90 -6.05 7.29
CA TYR A 224 4.06 -5.17 7.51
C TYR A 224 4.74 -4.80 6.20
N ILE A 225 5.34 -3.61 6.21
CA ILE A 225 6.35 -3.15 5.27
C ILE A 225 7.48 -2.56 6.13
N GLY A 226 8.33 -3.43 6.67
CA GLY A 226 9.34 -3.04 7.66
C GLY A 226 8.69 -2.34 8.88
N PRO A 227 8.95 -1.04 9.16
CA PRO A 227 8.33 -0.32 10.27
C PRO A 227 6.89 0.15 9.98
N ILE A 228 6.42 0.08 8.73
CA ILE A 228 5.10 0.55 8.32
C ILE A 228 4.09 -0.61 8.43
N LEU A 229 2.87 -0.31 8.87
CA LEU A 229 1.77 -1.27 8.89
C LEU A 229 0.73 -0.87 7.84
N VAL A 230 0.46 -1.75 6.90
CA VAL A 230 -0.65 -1.63 5.94
C VAL A 230 -1.87 -2.32 6.53
N ALA A 231 -3.00 -1.62 6.51
CA ALA A 231 -4.30 -2.13 6.94
C ALA A 231 -5.31 -2.01 5.79
N VAL A 232 -5.92 -3.12 5.39
CA VAL A 232 -6.97 -3.16 4.35
C VAL A 232 -8.33 -3.30 5.04
N ASN A 233 -9.24 -2.36 4.80
CA ASN A 233 -10.55 -2.35 5.47
C ASN A 233 -11.39 -3.58 5.08
N PRO A 234 -11.79 -4.46 6.03
CA PRO A 234 -12.61 -5.63 5.73
C PRO A 234 -14.10 -5.34 5.51
N PHE A 235 -14.58 -4.12 5.82
CA PHE A 235 -16.02 -3.77 5.87
C PHE A 235 -16.88 -4.70 6.73
N ASN A 236 -16.25 -5.48 7.61
CA ASN A 236 -16.89 -6.42 8.52
C ASN A 236 -16.11 -6.45 9.84
N PHE A 237 -16.81 -6.79 10.92
CA PHE A 237 -16.18 -6.93 12.23
C PHE A 237 -15.38 -8.24 12.31
N LEU A 238 -14.09 -8.12 12.61
CA LEU A 238 -13.20 -9.26 12.81
C LEU A 238 -12.92 -9.47 14.30
N PRO A 239 -12.93 -10.72 14.81
CA PRO A 239 -12.73 -11.02 16.23
C PRO A 239 -11.26 -10.88 16.71
N ILE A 240 -10.44 -10.09 16.01
CA ILE A 240 -9.00 -9.89 16.27
C ILE A 240 -8.72 -8.83 17.34
N TYR A 241 -9.72 -8.05 17.73
CA TYR A 241 -9.61 -6.96 18.72
C TYR A 241 -10.01 -7.37 20.15
N ASN A 242 -10.19 -8.68 20.40
CA ASN A 242 -10.55 -9.17 21.73
C ASN A 242 -9.45 -8.83 22.77
N PRO A 243 -9.79 -8.47 24.03
CA PRO A 243 -8.82 -8.28 25.10
C PRO A 243 -7.81 -9.41 25.32
N LYS A 244 -8.13 -10.65 24.90
CA LYS A 244 -7.17 -11.77 24.90
C LYS A 244 -6.03 -11.56 23.87
N TYR A 245 -6.36 -11.07 22.68
CA TYR A 245 -5.37 -10.75 21.65
C TYR A 245 -4.50 -9.57 22.09
N SER A 246 -5.07 -8.50 22.63
CA SER A 246 -4.30 -7.39 23.20
C SER A 246 -3.24 -7.88 24.20
N ARG A 247 -3.62 -8.74 25.16
CA ARG A 247 -2.68 -9.34 26.12
C ARG A 247 -1.55 -10.17 25.48
N LEU A 248 -1.83 -10.89 24.40
CA LEU A 248 -0.82 -11.67 23.68
C LEU A 248 0.29 -10.77 23.12
N TYR A 249 -0.10 -9.62 22.54
CA TYR A 249 0.85 -8.64 22.02
C TYR A 249 1.66 -7.98 23.16
N CYS A 250 1.03 -7.64 24.28
CA CYS A 250 1.73 -7.09 25.46
C CYS A 250 2.87 -7.97 25.99
N GLN A 251 2.74 -9.30 25.84
CA GLN A 251 3.74 -10.27 26.31
C GLN A 251 4.94 -10.39 25.34
N ASN A 252 4.70 -10.24 24.03
CA ASN A 252 5.69 -10.42 22.98
C ASN A 252 6.11 -9.08 22.38
N ARG A 253 7.13 -8.47 22.98
CA ARG A 253 7.59 -7.11 22.70
C ARG A 253 8.47 -6.96 21.44
N ARG A 254 8.56 -7.99 20.61
CA ARG A 254 9.41 -7.99 19.41
C ARG A 254 8.55 -7.90 18.15
N LEU A 255 8.76 -6.86 17.36
CA LEU A 255 8.13 -6.71 16.04
C LEU A 255 8.51 -7.92 15.16
N GLY A 256 7.53 -8.55 14.52
CA GLY A 256 7.72 -9.75 13.70
C GLY A 256 7.67 -11.09 14.45
N ALA A 257 7.67 -11.11 15.79
CA ALA A 257 7.45 -12.34 16.56
C ALA A 257 5.97 -12.80 16.53
N LEU A 258 5.06 -11.85 16.38
CA LEU A 258 3.63 -12.07 16.22
C LEU A 258 3.15 -11.59 14.85
N PRO A 259 1.97 -12.06 14.39
CA PRO A 259 1.37 -11.60 13.15
C PRO A 259 1.22 -10.07 13.09
N PRO A 260 1.13 -9.47 11.89
CA PRO A 260 0.94 -8.04 11.75
C PRO A 260 -0.35 -7.57 12.40
N HIS A 261 -0.26 -6.52 13.22
CA HIS A 261 -1.41 -5.96 13.92
C HIS A 261 -1.15 -4.55 14.42
N VAL A 262 -2.22 -3.74 14.55
CA VAL A 262 -2.14 -2.38 15.12
C VAL A 262 -1.62 -2.37 16.57
N PHE A 263 -1.93 -3.42 17.33
CA PHE A 263 -1.46 -3.59 18.72
C PHE A 263 0.06 -3.78 18.80
N ALA A 264 0.67 -4.44 17.81
CA ALA A 264 2.12 -4.60 17.78
C ALA A 264 2.83 -3.24 17.58
N ILE A 265 2.25 -2.36 16.75
CA ILE A 265 2.76 -1.00 16.58
C ILE A 265 2.61 -0.21 17.89
N ALA A 266 1.45 -0.27 18.54
CA ALA A 266 1.24 0.37 19.84
C ALA A 266 2.24 -0.09 20.90
N ASP A 267 2.52 -1.40 20.98
CA ASP A 267 3.51 -1.95 21.91
C ASP A 267 4.91 -1.42 21.63
N VAL A 268 5.36 -1.46 20.38
CA VAL A 268 6.69 -0.95 20.00
C VAL A 268 6.81 0.54 20.31
N THR A 269 5.78 1.33 19.96
CA THR A 269 5.72 2.77 20.27
C THR A 269 5.81 3.02 21.77
N TYR A 270 5.02 2.33 22.59
CA TYR A 270 5.02 2.52 24.04
C TYR A 270 6.36 2.10 24.67
N HIS A 271 6.93 0.96 24.27
CA HIS A 271 8.20 0.52 24.82
C HIS A 271 9.37 1.42 24.39
N ASN A 272 9.37 1.95 23.16
CA ASN A 272 10.36 2.93 22.71
C ASN A 272 10.26 4.23 23.51
N LEU A 273 9.04 4.70 23.78
CA LEU A 273 8.80 5.87 24.64
C LEU A 273 9.45 5.70 26.02
N ILE A 274 9.20 4.57 26.70
CA ILE A 274 9.73 4.32 28.05
C ILE A 274 11.23 4.02 28.05
N ARG A 275 11.71 3.25 27.07
CA ARG A 275 13.12 2.82 27.01
C ARG A 275 14.05 3.97 26.60
N ASN A 276 13.67 4.70 25.55
CA ASN A 276 14.51 5.75 24.98
C ASN A 276 14.25 7.12 25.64
N LYS A 277 13.13 7.26 26.36
CA LYS A 277 12.67 8.53 26.95
C LYS A 277 12.47 9.65 25.91
N GLU A 278 12.07 9.27 24.71
CA GLU A 278 11.84 10.17 23.58
C GLU A 278 10.38 10.10 23.11
N ASN A 279 9.81 11.26 22.78
CA ASN A 279 8.45 11.36 22.28
C ASN A 279 8.28 10.56 20.98
N GLN A 280 7.21 9.77 20.90
CA GLN A 280 6.90 8.96 19.72
C GLN A 280 5.68 9.52 18.99
N VAL A 281 5.64 9.33 17.67
CA VAL A 281 4.52 9.74 16.82
C VAL A 281 4.08 8.57 15.94
N VAL A 282 2.78 8.33 15.87
CA VAL A 282 2.18 7.36 14.95
C VAL A 282 1.32 8.14 13.96
N VAL A 283 1.63 8.01 12.67
CA VAL A 283 0.91 8.69 11.59
C VAL A 283 0.04 7.66 10.89
N ILE A 284 -1.28 7.91 10.86
CA ILE A 284 -2.26 7.04 10.21
C ILE A 284 -2.84 7.78 9.00
N SER A 285 -2.45 7.37 7.80
CA SER A 285 -2.88 7.95 6.53
C SER A 285 -3.77 6.99 5.73
N GLY A 286 -4.53 7.53 4.78
CA GLY A 286 -5.41 6.75 3.92
C GLY A 286 -6.60 7.56 3.40
N GLU A 287 -7.26 7.06 2.37
CA GLU A 287 -8.45 7.66 1.76
C GLU A 287 -9.68 7.64 2.68
N SER A 288 -10.72 8.38 2.33
CA SER A 288 -11.98 8.36 3.11
C SER A 288 -12.54 6.93 3.16
N GLY A 289 -12.94 6.47 4.35
CA GLY A 289 -13.45 5.10 4.52
C GLY A 289 -12.38 4.00 4.63
N SER A 290 -11.08 4.32 4.59
CA SER A 290 -10.02 3.31 4.69
C SER A 290 -9.84 2.67 6.08
N GLY A 291 -10.55 3.15 7.11
CA GLY A 291 -10.47 2.63 8.49
C GLY A 291 -9.59 3.44 9.45
N LYS A 292 -9.10 4.63 9.07
CA LYS A 292 -8.22 5.48 9.92
C LYS A 292 -8.76 5.72 11.34
N THR A 293 -10.03 6.06 11.46
CA THR A 293 -10.68 6.37 12.75
C THR A 293 -10.72 5.13 13.64
N GLU A 294 -11.12 3.99 13.09
CA GLU A 294 -11.15 2.71 13.80
C GLU A 294 -9.75 2.27 14.25
N SER A 295 -8.74 2.35 13.36
CA SER A 295 -7.36 2.04 13.72
C SER A 295 -6.83 2.96 14.82
N THR A 296 -7.15 4.26 14.78
CA THR A 296 -6.81 5.20 15.85
C THR A 296 -7.45 4.80 17.18
N ASN A 297 -8.74 4.43 17.17
CA ASN A 297 -9.46 4.02 18.38
C ASN A 297 -8.85 2.73 18.97
N PHE A 298 -8.56 1.72 18.14
CA PHE A 298 -7.89 0.49 18.61
C PHE A 298 -6.49 0.75 19.15
N LEU A 299 -5.72 1.64 18.50
CA LEU A 299 -4.40 2.05 18.97
C LEU A 299 -4.49 2.70 20.37
N LEU A 300 -5.41 3.66 20.55
CA LEU A 300 -5.63 4.34 21.84
C LEU A 300 -6.10 3.39 22.94
N HIS A 301 -7.01 2.46 22.62
CA HIS A 301 -7.46 1.43 23.55
C HIS A 301 -6.30 0.55 24.03
N HIS A 302 -5.40 0.15 23.13
CA HIS A 302 -4.25 -0.67 23.51
C HIS A 302 -3.20 0.13 24.29
N LEU A 303 -2.91 1.36 23.86
CA LEU A 303 -1.99 2.27 24.54
C LEU A 303 -2.42 2.62 25.98
N THR A 304 -3.72 2.76 26.21
CA THR A 304 -4.28 2.96 27.55
C THR A 304 -4.29 1.66 28.37
N ALA A 305 -4.53 0.50 27.75
CA ALA A 305 -4.43 -0.80 28.42
C ALA A 305 -3.00 -1.13 28.91
N LEU A 306 -1.97 -0.74 28.16
CA LEU A 306 -0.56 -0.95 28.55
C LEU A 306 -0.14 -0.20 29.81
N SER A 307 -0.82 0.91 30.11
CA SER A 307 -0.61 1.74 31.30
C SER A 307 -1.15 1.10 32.59
N GLN A 308 -2.00 0.06 32.50
CA GLN A 308 -2.77 -0.52 33.62
C GLN A 308 -1.98 -1.36 34.65
N LYS A 309 -0.68 -1.13 34.83
CA LYS A 309 0.10 -1.83 35.88
C LYS A 309 -0.20 -1.38 37.32
N GLY A 310 -1.22 -0.56 37.55
CA GLY A 310 -1.67 -0.16 38.89
C GLY A 310 -3.15 0.21 38.90
N THR A 311 -3.86 -0.31 39.91
CA THR A 311 -5.33 -0.35 40.11
C THR A 311 -6.03 1.02 40.28
N GLN A 312 -5.43 2.12 39.84
CA GLN A 312 -5.86 3.50 40.15
C GLN A 312 -6.09 4.38 38.90
N GLY A 313 -5.91 3.85 37.67
CA GLY A 313 -5.98 4.65 36.43
C GLY A 313 -7.38 4.96 35.91
N HIS A 314 -8.34 4.05 36.12
CA HIS A 314 -9.54 3.84 35.29
C HIS A 314 -10.30 5.10 34.83
N THR A 315 -10.35 6.16 35.64
CA THR A 315 -11.10 7.39 35.33
C THR A 315 -10.50 8.17 34.15
N ILE A 316 -9.18 8.34 34.09
CA ILE A 316 -8.54 9.16 33.05
C ILE A 316 -8.58 8.44 31.71
N GLU A 317 -8.30 7.13 31.67
CA GLU A 317 -8.36 6.41 30.41
C GLU A 317 -9.80 6.31 29.88
N GLN A 318 -10.78 6.11 30.76
CA GLN A 318 -12.19 6.10 30.36
C GLN A 318 -12.62 7.47 29.80
N GLN A 319 -12.13 8.58 30.36
CA GLN A 319 -12.36 9.92 29.83
C GLN A 319 -11.77 10.09 28.42
N ILE A 320 -10.54 9.63 28.20
CA ILE A 320 -9.88 9.70 26.88
C ILE A 320 -10.67 8.92 25.83
N LEU A 321 -11.12 7.71 26.17
CA LEU A 321 -11.90 6.87 25.27
C LEU A 321 -13.32 7.44 25.03
N SER A 322 -13.92 8.05 26.05
CA SER A 322 -15.25 8.67 25.95
C SER A 322 -15.26 9.97 25.15
N ALA A 323 -14.11 10.63 24.96
CA ALA A 323 -14.01 11.82 24.12
C ALA A 323 -14.22 11.51 22.63
N GLY A 324 -13.92 10.28 22.18
CA GLY A 324 -14.08 9.84 20.79
C GLY A 324 -15.51 10.05 20.26
N PRO A 325 -16.54 9.42 20.87
CA PRO A 325 -17.93 9.58 20.46
C PRO A 325 -18.42 11.03 20.42
N VAL A 326 -17.96 11.89 21.34
CA VAL A 326 -18.28 13.32 21.34
C VAL A 326 -17.72 13.99 20.09
N LEU A 327 -16.43 13.78 19.81
CA LEU A 327 -15.79 14.35 18.63
C LEU A 327 -16.40 13.82 17.32
N GLU A 328 -16.82 12.55 17.29
CA GLU A 328 -17.49 11.96 16.13
C GLU A 328 -18.88 12.56 15.90
N ALA A 329 -19.69 12.74 16.94
CA ALA A 329 -21.02 13.32 16.77
C ALA A 329 -20.97 14.75 16.18
N PHE A 330 -20.01 15.57 16.64
CA PHE A 330 -19.88 16.97 16.23
C PHE A 330 -19.07 17.20 14.96
N GLY A 331 -18.19 16.26 14.59
CA GLY A 331 -17.23 16.46 13.50
C GLY A 331 -17.26 15.39 12.40
N ASN A 332 -18.07 14.35 12.54
CA ASN A 332 -18.31 13.39 11.46
C ASN A 332 -19.67 13.62 10.80
N ALA A 333 -19.75 13.25 9.53
CA ALA A 333 -20.96 13.32 8.73
C ALA A 333 -21.03 12.16 7.74
N LEU A 334 -22.25 11.89 7.26
CA LEU A 334 -22.49 10.94 6.18
C LEU A 334 -22.11 11.58 4.83
N THR A 335 -21.28 10.86 4.08
CA THR A 335 -20.81 11.21 2.72
C THR A 335 -21.11 10.04 1.79
N VAL A 336 -21.01 10.27 0.48
CA VAL A 336 -21.28 9.22 -0.54
C VAL A 336 -20.39 7.98 -0.36
N GLN A 337 -19.15 8.15 0.12
CA GLN A 337 -18.16 7.08 0.25
C GLN A 337 -18.09 6.49 1.66
N ASN A 338 -18.58 7.20 2.68
CA ASN A 338 -18.41 6.81 4.07
C ASN A 338 -19.53 7.40 4.93
N ASN A 339 -20.21 6.53 5.67
CA ASN A 339 -21.33 6.88 6.54
C ASN A 339 -20.91 7.65 7.80
N ASN A 340 -19.65 7.53 8.23
CA ASN A 340 -19.09 8.18 9.41
C ASN A 340 -17.76 8.90 9.04
N SER A 341 -17.82 9.76 8.02
CA SER A 341 -16.63 10.47 7.53
C SER A 341 -16.22 11.57 8.49
N SER A 342 -15.01 11.47 9.08
CA SER A 342 -14.42 12.59 9.81
C SER A 342 -14.14 13.76 8.87
N ARG A 343 -14.69 14.94 9.18
CA ARG A 343 -14.54 16.18 8.41
C ARG A 343 -13.57 17.17 9.08
N PHE A 344 -12.62 16.61 9.84
CA PHE A 344 -11.56 17.32 10.54
C PHE A 344 -10.38 16.37 10.79
N GLY A 345 -9.18 16.94 10.83
CA GLY A 345 -7.98 16.27 11.31
C GLY A 345 -7.93 16.28 12.84
N LYS A 346 -7.36 15.22 13.41
CA LYS A 346 -7.18 15.04 14.85
C LYS A 346 -5.70 14.76 15.12
N PHE A 347 -5.08 15.54 16.00
CA PHE A 347 -3.79 15.20 16.60
C PHE A 347 -4.00 14.93 18.08
N ILE A 348 -3.83 13.68 18.48
CA ILE A 348 -4.09 13.22 19.86
C ILE A 348 -2.73 13.01 20.52
N ARG A 349 -2.41 13.86 21.49
CA ARG A 349 -1.22 13.74 22.33
C ARG A 349 -1.61 13.00 23.60
N VAL A 350 -1.07 11.80 23.82
CA VAL A 350 -1.24 11.07 25.08
C VAL A 350 0.02 11.27 25.91
N ASN A 351 -0.14 11.84 27.11
CA ASN A 351 0.96 12.15 28.01
C ASN A 351 1.15 11.01 29.00
N TYR A 352 2.39 10.56 29.14
CA TYR A 352 2.78 9.50 30.09
C TYR A 352 3.70 10.05 31.16
N ARG A 353 3.59 9.51 32.37
CA ARG A 353 4.54 9.74 33.47
C ARG A 353 5.77 8.84 33.28
N GLU A 354 6.86 9.16 33.99
CA GLU A 354 8.09 8.35 33.95
C GLU A 354 7.88 6.89 34.36
N ASN A 355 6.88 6.62 35.20
CA ASN A 355 6.51 5.27 35.62
C ASN A 355 5.67 4.50 34.57
N GLY A 356 5.41 5.10 33.40
CA GLY A 356 4.62 4.52 32.31
C GLY A 356 3.11 4.68 32.44
N MET A 357 2.62 5.37 33.47
CA MET A 357 1.18 5.63 33.61
C MET A 357 0.71 6.79 32.75
N VAL A 358 -0.48 6.70 32.17
CA VAL A 358 -1.14 7.80 31.47
C VAL A 358 -1.42 8.93 32.47
N CYS A 359 -0.94 10.13 32.15
CA CYS A 359 -1.18 11.35 32.91
C CYS A 359 -2.39 12.13 32.40
N GLY A 360 -2.68 12.03 31.09
CA GLY A 360 -3.76 12.76 30.43
C GLY A 360 -3.61 12.73 28.91
N ALA A 361 -4.55 13.35 28.19
CA ALA A 361 -4.46 13.53 26.75
C ALA A 361 -4.89 14.93 26.32
N ASN A 362 -4.32 15.40 25.22
CA ASN A 362 -4.73 16.62 24.54
C ASN A 362 -5.15 16.29 23.10
N VAL A 363 -6.23 16.89 22.62
CA VAL A 363 -6.72 16.71 21.24
C VAL A 363 -6.69 18.05 20.54
N GLU A 364 -5.85 18.16 19.52
CA GLU A 364 -5.81 19.31 18.63
C GLU A 364 -6.59 19.00 17.35
N ILE A 365 -7.51 19.90 17.00
CA ILE A 365 -8.40 19.77 15.85
C ILE A 365 -7.87 20.64 14.71
N TYR A 366 -7.82 20.08 13.51
CA TYR A 366 -7.33 20.73 12.31
C TYR A 366 -8.39 20.72 11.22
N LEU A 367 -8.53 21.84 10.49
CA LEU A 367 -9.30 21.91 9.25
C LEU A 367 -10.72 21.34 9.34
N LEU A 368 -11.48 21.71 10.38
CA LEU A 368 -12.90 21.39 10.45
C LEU A 368 -13.63 22.03 9.26
N GLU A 369 -14.37 21.22 8.50
CA GLU A 369 -15.14 21.67 7.34
C GLU A 369 -16.38 22.47 7.76
N LYS A 370 -16.18 23.75 8.12
CA LYS A 370 -17.25 24.65 8.57
C LYS A 370 -18.31 24.91 7.48
N SER A 371 -17.91 24.88 6.21
CA SER A 371 -18.83 25.07 5.06
C SER A 371 -19.96 24.04 5.03
N ARG A 372 -19.72 22.83 5.56
CA ARG A 372 -20.74 21.76 5.63
C ARG A 372 -21.98 22.15 6.43
N ILE A 373 -21.86 23.08 7.37
CA ILE A 373 -22.99 23.55 8.18
C ILE A 373 -24.04 24.20 7.28
N ILE A 374 -23.61 25.01 6.30
CA ILE A 374 -24.50 25.83 5.46
C ILE A 374 -24.85 25.18 4.12
N SER A 375 -24.03 24.23 3.64
CA SER A 375 -24.23 23.59 2.35
C SER A 375 -23.66 22.17 2.34
N GLN A 376 -24.41 21.23 1.77
CA GLN A 376 -24.00 19.84 1.59
C GLN A 376 -24.10 19.45 0.11
N ALA A 377 -23.30 18.48 -0.32
CA ALA A 377 -23.43 17.91 -1.65
C ALA A 377 -24.64 16.95 -1.72
N ALA A 378 -25.10 16.64 -2.93
CA ALA A 378 -26.20 15.69 -3.14
C ALA A 378 -25.79 14.29 -2.63
N GLY A 379 -26.69 13.64 -1.86
CA GLY A 379 -26.43 12.34 -1.24
C GLY A 379 -25.58 12.40 0.04
N GLU A 380 -25.23 13.59 0.53
CA GLU A 380 -24.53 13.77 1.81
C GLU A 380 -25.43 14.37 2.89
N ARG A 381 -24.96 14.32 4.14
CA ARG A 381 -25.60 14.97 5.28
C ARG A 381 -24.74 16.04 5.92
N ASN A 382 -25.41 16.80 6.78
CA ASN A 382 -24.75 17.64 7.77
C ASN A 382 -24.15 16.76 8.90
N TYR A 383 -23.52 17.39 9.90
CA TYR A 383 -22.96 16.69 11.05
C TYR A 383 -24.00 15.87 11.82
N HIS A 384 -23.59 14.71 12.33
CA HIS A 384 -24.50 13.77 13.01
C HIS A 384 -25.24 14.39 14.20
N VAL A 385 -24.59 15.30 14.93
CA VAL A 385 -25.18 15.95 16.11
C VAL A 385 -26.50 16.66 15.82
N PHE A 386 -26.70 17.22 14.62
CA PHE A 386 -27.97 17.86 14.26
C PHE A 386 -29.12 16.84 14.22
N TYR A 387 -28.88 15.66 13.65
CA TYR A 387 -29.89 14.61 13.55
C TYR A 387 -30.12 13.92 14.90
N TYR A 388 -29.04 13.69 15.66
CA TYR A 388 -29.13 13.12 17.02
C TYR A 388 -29.96 14.02 17.94
N LEU A 389 -29.79 15.34 17.83
CA LEU A 389 -30.57 16.31 18.60
C LEU A 389 -32.06 16.24 18.28
N LEU A 390 -32.42 16.14 16.99
CA LEU A 390 -33.80 16.18 16.53
C LEU A 390 -34.58 14.90 16.85
N GLU A 391 -33.97 13.73 16.71
CA GLU A 391 -34.62 12.45 16.98
C GLU A 391 -34.43 11.94 18.42
N GLY A 392 -33.39 12.41 19.10
CA GLY A 392 -33.01 11.93 20.43
C GLY A 392 -33.60 12.70 21.62
N MET A 393 -34.04 13.94 21.43
CA MET A 393 -34.60 14.75 22.51
C MET A 393 -36.04 14.36 22.87
N THR A 394 -36.37 14.48 24.15
CA THR A 394 -37.76 14.32 24.62
C THR A 394 -38.63 15.49 24.16
N ASP A 395 -39.96 15.29 24.09
CA ASP A 395 -40.89 16.34 23.68
C ASP A 395 -40.80 17.62 24.53
N SER A 396 -40.43 17.49 25.82
CA SER A 396 -40.19 18.63 26.70
C SER A 396 -38.94 19.40 26.27
N GLU A 397 -37.80 18.71 26.16
CA GLU A 397 -36.53 19.32 25.73
C GLU A 397 -36.65 19.94 24.32
N ARG A 398 -37.45 19.32 23.44
CA ARG A 398 -37.71 19.81 22.09
C ARG A 398 -38.37 21.18 22.10
N LYS A 399 -39.33 21.41 23.02
CA LYS A 399 -39.97 22.71 23.23
C LYS A 399 -39.01 23.71 23.84
N ASP A 400 -38.25 23.31 24.85
CA ASP A 400 -37.28 24.19 25.54
C ASP A 400 -36.19 24.70 24.59
N HIS A 401 -35.81 23.88 23.61
CA HIS A 401 -34.81 24.22 22.59
C HIS A 401 -35.42 24.73 21.27
N LEU A 402 -36.73 24.95 21.19
CA LEU A 402 -37.44 25.47 20.00
C LEU A 402 -37.13 24.65 18.72
N LEU A 403 -37.03 23.33 18.88
CA LEU A 403 -36.68 22.43 17.79
C LEU A 403 -37.87 22.17 16.86
N LEU A 404 -37.66 22.40 15.56
CA LEU A 404 -38.61 22.11 14.49
C LEU A 404 -38.40 20.67 13.98
N ASN A 405 -39.17 20.23 12.98
CA ASN A 405 -38.86 18.96 12.32
C ASN A 405 -37.64 19.12 11.42
N ALA A 406 -36.89 18.04 11.18
CA ALA A 406 -35.68 18.08 10.35
C ALA A 406 -35.92 18.67 8.94
N LYS A 407 -37.12 18.46 8.37
CA LYS A 407 -37.52 18.99 7.07
C LYS A 407 -37.77 20.49 7.06
N ASP A 408 -38.01 21.10 8.22
CA ASP A 408 -38.28 22.53 8.36
C ASP A 408 -37.00 23.37 8.49
N TYR A 409 -35.83 22.73 8.54
CA TYR A 409 -34.53 23.41 8.60
C TYR A 409 -33.86 23.51 7.24
N TYR A 410 -33.59 24.73 6.80
CA TYR A 410 -32.91 25.02 5.55
C TYR A 410 -31.54 24.32 5.46
N TYR A 411 -30.78 24.26 6.55
CA TYR A 411 -29.47 23.58 6.59
C TYR A 411 -29.52 22.05 6.53
N LEU A 412 -30.72 21.45 6.61
CA LEU A 412 -30.89 19.99 6.61
C LEU A 412 -31.74 19.48 5.43
N ASN A 413 -32.42 20.37 4.69
CA ASN A 413 -33.40 19.99 3.66
C ASN A 413 -33.00 20.37 2.22
N GLN A 414 -31.80 20.90 1.98
CA GLN A 414 -31.38 21.43 0.66
C GLN A 414 -31.42 20.39 -0.48
N ASN A 415 -31.07 19.13 -0.19
CA ASN A 415 -30.87 18.08 -1.21
C ASN A 415 -31.85 16.91 -1.09
N SER A 416 -33.08 17.16 -0.62
CA SER A 416 -34.08 16.16 -0.23
C SER A 416 -33.70 15.48 1.09
N PHE A 417 -34.66 15.41 2.02
CA PHE A 417 -34.43 14.77 3.32
C PHE A 417 -34.08 13.29 3.13
N PHE A 418 -32.84 12.93 3.48
CA PHE A 418 -32.34 11.56 3.46
C PHE A 418 -32.35 11.02 4.89
N ALA A 419 -33.22 10.05 5.21
CA ALA A 419 -33.21 9.31 6.48
C ALA A 419 -32.21 8.15 6.42
N CYS A 420 -31.48 7.83 7.51
CA CYS A 420 -30.47 6.77 7.47
C CYS A 420 -31.14 5.54 8.03
N GLU A 421 -31.56 4.63 7.17
CA GLU A 421 -32.27 3.43 7.62
C GLU A 421 -31.40 2.55 8.54
N SER A 422 -30.06 2.70 8.50
CA SER A 422 -29.12 1.88 9.27
C SER A 422 -28.70 2.44 10.63
N LEU A 423 -29.11 3.65 11.02
CA LEU A 423 -28.64 4.31 12.25
C LEU A 423 -29.82 4.66 13.16
N ASN A 424 -29.80 4.11 14.39
CA ASN A 424 -30.75 4.50 15.42
C ASN A 424 -30.27 5.79 16.09
N GLU A 425 -30.67 6.93 15.50
CA GLU A 425 -30.23 8.28 15.90
C GLU A 425 -30.59 8.59 17.37
N LYS A 426 -31.67 8.01 17.90
CA LYS A 426 -32.04 8.13 19.32
C LYS A 426 -31.03 7.46 20.25
N HIS A 427 -30.64 6.22 19.95
CA HIS A 427 -29.64 5.50 20.74
C HIS A 427 -28.27 6.20 20.66
N GLU A 428 -27.92 6.73 19.50
CA GLU A 428 -26.67 7.49 19.33
C GLU A 428 -26.66 8.81 20.12
N PHE A 429 -27.81 9.47 20.27
CA PHE A 429 -27.94 10.63 21.13
C PHE A 429 -27.77 10.29 22.62
N GLU A 430 -28.35 9.17 23.08
CA GLU A 430 -28.12 8.67 24.44
C GLU A 430 -26.63 8.35 24.67
N ARG A 431 -25.99 7.70 23.70
CA ARG A 431 -24.53 7.44 23.70
C ARG A 431 -23.73 8.73 23.81
N LEU A 432 -24.13 9.77 23.07
CA LEU A 432 -23.50 11.09 23.14
C LEU A 432 -23.66 11.73 24.53
N LYS A 433 -24.87 11.75 25.10
CA LYS A 433 -25.12 12.30 26.46
C LYS A 433 -24.28 11.57 27.52
N HIS A 434 -24.20 10.25 27.45
CA HIS A 434 -23.35 9.45 28.34
C HIS A 434 -21.86 9.76 28.16
N ALA A 435 -21.39 9.86 26.92
CA ALA A 435 -20.01 10.22 26.62
C ALA A 435 -19.64 11.63 27.12
N MET A 436 -20.51 12.63 26.91
CA MET A 436 -20.32 13.98 27.44
C MET A 436 -20.26 13.97 28.97
N THR A 437 -21.12 13.19 29.63
CA THR A 437 -21.10 13.07 31.09
C THR A 437 -19.81 12.42 31.59
N ALA A 438 -19.35 11.35 30.92
CA ALA A 438 -18.11 10.66 31.26
C ALA A 438 -16.87 11.54 31.10
N VAL A 439 -16.83 12.40 30.08
CA VAL A 439 -15.76 13.39 29.87
C VAL A 439 -15.80 14.50 30.94
N GLY A 440 -16.94 14.74 31.57
CA GLY A 440 -17.10 15.71 32.67
C GLY A 440 -17.95 16.93 32.34
N PHE A 441 -18.72 16.93 31.24
CA PHE A 441 -19.66 18.00 30.95
C PHE A 441 -20.85 17.95 31.93
N SER A 442 -21.08 19.03 32.67
CA SER A 442 -22.28 19.17 33.50
C SER A 442 -23.54 19.21 32.63
N THR A 443 -24.68 18.80 33.20
CA THR A 443 -25.99 18.85 32.53
C THR A 443 -26.32 20.25 32.02
N GLN A 444 -26.00 21.30 32.78
CA GLN A 444 -26.18 22.68 32.35
C GLN A 444 -25.30 23.05 31.14
N SER A 445 -24.05 22.59 31.09
CA SER A 445 -23.18 22.80 29.93
C SER A 445 -23.69 22.05 28.70
N GLN A 446 -24.18 20.81 28.88
CA GLN A 446 -24.78 20.04 27.80
C GLN A 446 -25.99 20.77 27.20
N GLN A 447 -26.90 21.28 28.04
CA GLN A 447 -28.07 22.06 27.60
C GLN A 447 -27.65 23.33 26.84
N LYS A 448 -26.63 24.06 27.29
CA LYS A 448 -26.11 25.24 26.59
C LYS A 448 -25.52 24.88 25.22
N ILE A 449 -24.79 23.77 25.13
CA ILE A 449 -24.24 23.27 23.86
C ILE A 449 -25.39 22.92 22.91
N PHE A 450 -26.37 22.15 23.35
CA PHE A 450 -27.53 21.79 22.51
C PHE A 450 -28.37 23.00 22.11
N GLY A 451 -28.56 23.97 23.01
CA GLY A 451 -29.21 25.24 22.68
C GLY A 451 -28.47 26.05 21.62
N THR A 452 -27.12 26.05 21.66
CA THR A 452 -26.29 26.69 20.64
C THR A 452 -26.46 26.01 19.28
N ILE A 453 -26.52 24.68 19.25
CA ILE A 453 -26.74 23.90 18.02
C ILE A 453 -28.13 24.19 17.44
N SER A 454 -29.16 24.24 18.29
CA SER A 454 -30.52 24.63 17.87
C SER A 454 -30.53 26.04 17.27
N ALA A 455 -29.87 27.00 17.92
CA ALA A 455 -29.76 28.36 17.41
C ALA A 455 -29.09 28.41 16.02
N VAL A 456 -28.03 27.63 15.80
CA VAL A 456 -27.38 27.52 14.48
C VAL A 456 -28.35 27.00 13.41
N LEU A 457 -29.17 26.01 13.73
CA LEU A 457 -30.20 25.52 12.80
C LEU A 457 -31.27 26.58 12.50
N LEU A 458 -31.74 27.30 13.52
CA LEU A 458 -32.73 28.36 13.37
C LEU A 458 -32.18 29.56 12.58
N LEU A 459 -30.90 29.90 12.73
CA LEU A 459 -30.23 30.93 11.92
C LEU A 459 -30.26 30.59 10.43
N GLY A 460 -30.21 29.31 10.07
CA GLY A 460 -30.34 28.87 8.67
C GLY A 460 -31.70 29.16 8.06
N ASN A 461 -32.74 29.33 8.87
CA ASN A 461 -34.09 29.64 8.42
C ASN A 461 -34.37 31.14 8.26
N ILE A 462 -33.38 32.00 8.53
CA ILE A 462 -33.54 33.45 8.32
C ILE A 462 -33.53 33.75 6.83
N GLU A 463 -34.65 34.26 6.33
CA GLU A 463 -34.79 34.67 4.94
C GLU A 463 -34.57 36.19 4.82
N TYR A 464 -33.56 36.59 4.06
CA TYR A 464 -33.29 38.01 3.79
C TYR A 464 -34.09 38.46 2.58
N LYS A 465 -35.18 39.20 2.81
CA LYS A 465 -35.95 39.83 1.73
C LYS A 465 -35.41 41.23 1.42
N LYS A 466 -35.13 41.49 0.15
CA LYS A 466 -34.76 42.83 -0.32
C LYS A 466 -36.01 43.71 -0.36
N LEU A 467 -36.09 44.67 0.56
CA LEU A 467 -37.10 45.73 0.48
C LEU A 467 -36.72 46.74 -0.59
N VAL A 468 -37.70 47.14 -1.40
CA VAL A 468 -37.51 48.04 -2.56
C VAL A 468 -37.15 49.49 -2.15
N PHE A 469 -37.02 49.80 -0.85
CA PHE A 469 -36.51 51.08 -0.36
C PHE A 469 -35.55 50.89 0.83
N ASN A 470 -34.24 51.01 0.57
CA ASN A 470 -33.08 51.34 1.43
C ASN A 470 -33.03 51.00 2.95
N TYR A 471 -33.81 50.06 3.48
CA TYR A 471 -33.63 49.50 4.83
C TYR A 471 -33.90 47.99 4.85
N TYR A 472 -32.98 47.22 5.44
CA TYR A 472 -33.19 45.79 5.68
C TYR A 472 -34.13 45.60 6.88
N LYS A 473 -35.24 44.88 6.71
CA LYS A 473 -36.08 44.38 7.81
C LYS A 473 -35.87 42.86 7.90
N LEU A 474 -35.49 42.37 9.08
CA LEU A 474 -35.41 40.94 9.37
C LEU A 474 -36.83 40.41 9.53
N GLU A 475 -37.27 39.51 8.65
CA GLU A 475 -38.48 38.71 8.86
C GLU A 475 -38.05 37.29 9.27
N LEU A 476 -38.25 36.96 10.54
CA LEU A 476 -38.11 35.60 11.07
C LEU A 476 -39.39 34.83 10.73
N ASN A 477 -39.38 34.06 9.65
CA ASN A 477 -40.49 33.16 9.36
C ASN A 477 -40.44 31.97 10.34
N LYS A 478 -41.45 31.89 11.23
CA LYS A 478 -41.70 30.84 12.24
C LYS A 478 -40.90 30.89 13.56
N LEU A 479 -40.67 32.07 14.11
CA LEU A 479 -40.48 32.21 15.55
C LEU A 479 -41.36 33.38 16.00
N GLU A 480 -42.45 33.09 16.69
CA GLU A 480 -43.08 34.11 17.53
C GLU A 480 -41.98 34.62 18.46
N LEU A 481 -41.69 35.92 18.36
CA LEU A 481 -40.85 36.64 19.30
C LEU A 481 -41.52 36.56 20.67
N ILE A 482 -41.18 35.53 21.44
CA ILE A 482 -41.41 35.54 22.88
C ILE A 482 -40.29 36.41 23.44
N GLU A 483 -40.66 37.54 24.04
CA GLU A 483 -39.77 38.47 24.73
C GLU A 483 -38.81 37.70 25.67
N LEU A 484 -37.51 37.99 25.55
CA LEU A 484 -36.45 37.47 26.42
C LEU A 484 -36.51 38.10 27.81
#